data_AF-A0A2H6NEG5-F1
#
_entry.id   AF-A0A2H6NEG5-F1
#
_cell.length_a   1.000
_cell.length_b   1.000
_cell.length_c   1.000
_cell.angle_alpha   90.00
_cell.angle_beta   90.00
_cell.angle_gamma   90.00
#
_symmetry.space_group_name_H-M   'P 1'
#
loop_
_entity.id
_entity.type
_entity.pdbx_description
1 polymer ?
#
loop_
_entity_poly.entity_id
_entity_poly.type
_entity_poly.pdbx_seq_one_letter_code
_entity_poly.pdbx_strand_id
1 'polypeptide(L)'
;MKRQKRRLERRWRASNSESDRTLLRAFIRTYLVAIRAAKCSHFSALIASAESRPAALFRVTRSLLKGGEAEEPLQGRAEEFVQFLSDKITQIQTNLDSNWAVPAEVPTASLRQSLWDEFESVNPEEVDKAMGAMSASTCLLDPCPSWLVSTSREVTRGWLQAI
;
A
#
# COMPACT_ATOMS: atom_id res chain seq x y z
N MET A 1 0.11 30.83 -11.01
CA MET A 1 -0.60 29.71 -10.33
C MET A 1 0.31 28.70 -9.60
N LYS A 2 1.48 28.29 -10.11
CA LYS A 2 2.40 27.33 -9.44
C LYS A 2 2.76 27.68 -7.99
N ARG A 3 3.06 28.95 -7.70
CA ARG A 3 3.35 29.43 -6.33
C ARG A 3 2.16 29.24 -5.39
N GLN A 4 0.95 29.54 -5.85
CA GLN A 4 -0.27 29.42 -5.08
C GLN A 4 -0.64 27.95 -4.81
N LYS A 5 -0.44 27.04 -5.78
CA LYS A 5 -0.56 25.59 -5.56
C LYS A 5 0.29 25.15 -4.36
N ARG A 6 1.60 25.47 -4.39
CA ARG A 6 2.55 25.11 -3.33
C ARG A 6 2.17 25.71 -1.97
N ARG A 7 1.62 26.93 -1.96
CA ARG A 7 1.11 27.57 -0.74
C ARG A 7 -0.05 26.79 -0.14
N LEU A 8 -1.04 26.41 -0.95
CA LEU A 8 -2.20 25.63 -0.50
C LEU A 8 -1.79 24.22 -0.05
N GLU A 9 -0.84 23.59 -0.73
CA GLU A 9 -0.29 22.30 -0.31
C GLU A 9 0.38 22.39 1.07
N ARG A 10 1.21 23.41 1.31
CA ARG A 10 1.83 23.62 2.63
C ARG A 10 0.79 23.86 3.71
N ARG A 11 -0.22 24.68 3.40
CA ARG A 11 -1.32 24.97 4.34
C ARG A 11 -2.07 23.69 4.73
N TRP A 12 -2.47 22.88 3.76
CA TRP A 12 -3.14 21.61 4.02
C TRP A 12 -2.25 20.64 4.81
N ARG A 13 -0.95 20.53 4.48
CA ARG A 13 -0.02 19.69 5.26
C ARG A 13 0.14 20.15 6.71
N ALA A 14 0.08 21.46 6.97
CA ALA A 14 0.19 21.99 8.32
C ALA A 14 -1.10 21.84 9.14
N SER A 15 -2.28 22.03 8.53
CA SER A 15 -3.55 21.96 9.25
C SER A 15 -4.18 20.56 9.29
N ASN A 16 -3.83 19.69 8.33
CA ASN A 16 -4.46 18.40 8.05
C ASN A 16 -5.99 18.44 7.98
N SER A 17 -6.57 19.59 7.65
CA SER A 17 -8.02 19.79 7.67
C SER A 17 -8.66 19.46 6.31
N GLU A 18 -9.88 18.93 6.33
CA GLU A 18 -10.63 18.60 5.11
C GLU A 18 -11.04 19.86 4.31
N SER A 19 -11.24 20.98 5.00
CA SER A 19 -11.51 22.28 4.36
C SER A 19 -10.34 22.73 3.47
N ASP A 20 -9.11 22.68 3.99
CA ASP A 20 -7.91 23.02 3.24
C ASP A 20 -7.63 22.01 2.12
N ARG A 21 -7.93 20.72 2.34
CA ARG A 21 -7.85 19.70 1.30
C ARG A 21 -8.81 19.98 0.15
N THR A 22 -10.04 20.38 0.45
CA THR A 22 -11.06 20.73 -0.54
C THR A 22 -10.65 21.96 -1.34
N LEU A 23 -10.13 23.00 -0.67
CA LEU A 23 -9.60 24.19 -1.32
C LEU A 23 -8.43 23.88 -2.27
N LEU A 24 -7.49 23.05 -1.83
CA LEU A 24 -6.38 22.59 -2.65
C LEU A 24 -6.86 21.83 -3.89
N ARG A 25 -7.81 20.90 -3.72
CA ARG A 25 -8.38 20.12 -4.83
C ARG A 25 -9.08 21.02 -5.86
N ALA A 26 -9.89 21.97 -5.41
CA ALA A 26 -10.54 22.95 -6.28
C ALA A 26 -9.50 23.79 -7.04
N PHE A 27 -8.44 24.25 -6.37
CA PHE A 27 -7.35 24.99 -7.00
C PHE A 27 -6.58 24.15 -8.03
N ILE A 28 -6.32 22.87 -7.76
CA ILE A 28 -5.65 21.98 -8.71
C ILE A 28 -6.49 21.83 -9.97
N ARG A 29 -7.81 21.67 -9.86
CA ARG A 29 -8.71 21.57 -11.02
C ARG A 29 -8.63 22.82 -11.90
N THR A 30 -8.75 24.01 -11.31
CA THR A 30 -8.65 25.27 -12.07
C THR A 30 -7.26 25.47 -12.68
N TYR A 31 -6.20 25.12 -11.94
CA TYR A 31 -4.83 25.16 -12.44
C TYR A 31 -4.62 24.25 -13.65
N LEU A 32 -5.14 23.02 -13.63
CA LEU A 32 -5.03 22.08 -14.75
C LEU A 32 -5.82 22.53 -15.98
N VAL A 33 -7.00 23.11 -15.78
CA VAL A 33 -7.78 23.73 -16.86
C VAL A 33 -7.00 24.87 -17.51
N ALA A 34 -6.39 25.76 -16.71
CA ALA A 34 -5.58 26.85 -17.23
C ALA A 34 -4.34 26.37 -18.01
N ILE A 35 -3.66 25.31 -17.52
CA ILE A 35 -2.56 24.69 -18.26
C ILE A 35 -3.05 24.13 -19.60
N ARG A 36 -4.17 23.39 -19.59
CA ARG A 36 -4.73 22.83 -20.81
C ARG A 36 -5.06 23.94 -21.81
N ALA A 37 -5.77 24.99 -21.38
CA ALA A 37 -6.11 26.13 -22.21
C ALA A 37 -4.87 26.81 -22.81
N ALA A 38 -3.84 27.06 -22.00
CA ALA A 38 -2.58 27.65 -22.47
C ALA A 38 -1.86 26.76 -23.48
N LYS A 39 -1.80 25.44 -23.24
CA LYS A 39 -1.22 24.48 -24.20
C LYS A 39 -2.00 24.46 -25.51
N CYS A 40 -3.33 24.36 -25.45
CA CYS A 40 -4.20 24.39 -26.63
C CYS A 40 -3.96 25.68 -27.42
N SER A 41 -4.01 26.84 -26.76
CA SER A 41 -3.76 28.14 -27.41
C SER A 41 -2.38 28.20 -28.10
N HIS A 42 -1.32 27.77 -27.41
CA HIS A 42 0.03 27.71 -27.98
C HIS A 42 0.08 26.84 -29.24
N PHE A 43 -0.38 25.60 -29.16
CA PHE A 43 -0.31 24.69 -30.32
C PHE A 43 -1.27 25.07 -31.44
N SER A 44 -2.45 25.60 -31.14
CA SER A 44 -3.36 26.15 -32.16
C SER A 44 -2.71 27.31 -32.91
N ALA A 45 -2.07 28.25 -32.22
CA ALA A 45 -1.34 29.35 -32.86
C ALA A 45 -0.17 28.82 -33.73
N LEU A 46 0.54 27.82 -33.22
CA LEU A 46 1.69 27.23 -33.91
C LEU A 46 1.26 26.46 -35.18
N ILE A 47 0.13 25.75 -35.14
CA ILE A 47 -0.50 25.11 -36.30
C ILE A 47 -0.95 26.17 -37.32
N ALA A 48 -1.66 27.21 -36.88
CA ALA A 48 -2.12 28.30 -37.76
C ALA A 48 -0.93 29.00 -38.46
N SER A 49 0.17 29.24 -37.73
CA SER A 49 1.39 29.82 -38.30
C SER A 49 2.11 28.93 -39.33
N ALA A 50 1.78 27.64 -39.36
CA ALA A 50 2.41 26.63 -40.20
C ALA A 50 1.54 26.17 -41.38
N GLU A 51 0.36 26.77 -41.59
CA GLU A 51 -0.68 26.35 -42.54
C GLU A 51 -0.14 26.08 -43.97
N SER A 52 0.79 26.91 -44.45
CA SER A 52 1.42 26.77 -45.78
C SER A 52 2.79 26.07 -45.76
N ARG A 53 3.18 25.46 -44.63
CA ARG A 53 4.50 24.85 -44.43
C ARG A 53 4.35 23.40 -43.95
N PRO A 54 4.13 22.43 -44.86
CA PRO A 54 3.89 21.03 -44.51
C PRO A 54 4.95 20.44 -43.57
N ALA A 55 6.23 20.69 -43.84
CA ALA A 55 7.32 20.21 -42.98
C ALA A 55 7.27 20.78 -41.55
N ALA A 56 6.79 22.02 -41.38
CA ALA A 56 6.59 22.61 -40.06
C ALA A 56 5.39 21.95 -39.36
N LEU A 57 4.26 21.80 -40.04
CA LEU A 57 3.10 21.08 -39.50
C LEU A 57 3.46 19.67 -39.02
N PHE A 58 4.18 18.88 -39.83
CA PHE A 58 4.62 17.54 -39.43
C PHE A 58 5.49 17.55 -38.16
N ARG A 59 6.37 18.55 -37.96
CA ARG A 59 7.14 18.66 -36.71
C ARG A 59 6.25 18.95 -35.50
N VAL A 60 5.23 19.79 -35.66
CA VAL A 60 4.28 20.13 -34.59
C VAL A 60 3.42 18.92 -34.24
N THR A 61 2.89 18.23 -35.23
CA THR A 61 2.14 16.99 -35.02
C THR A 61 3.00 15.94 -34.33
N ARG A 62 4.26 15.79 -34.76
CA ARG A 62 5.20 14.84 -34.12
C ARG A 62 5.50 15.21 -32.67
N SER A 63 5.63 16.50 -32.33
CA SER A 63 5.86 16.90 -30.92
C SER A 63 4.64 16.69 -30.02
N LEU A 64 3.42 16.75 -30.58
CA LEU A 64 2.18 16.40 -29.88
C LEU A 64 1.99 14.90 -29.70
N LEU A 65 2.40 14.10 -30.68
CA LEU A 65 2.27 12.64 -30.69
C LEU A 65 3.42 11.90 -30.02
N LYS A 66 4.61 12.52 -29.89
CA LYS A 66 5.69 12.03 -29.03
C LYS A 66 5.29 12.23 -27.56
N GLY A 67 4.32 11.45 -27.10
CA GLY A 67 4.23 11.08 -25.70
C GLY A 67 5.53 10.38 -25.38
N GLY A 68 6.38 11.03 -24.56
CA GLY A 68 7.74 10.66 -24.24
C GLY A 68 8.25 9.39 -24.91
N GLU A 69 9.19 9.54 -25.83
CA GLU A 69 10.35 8.63 -25.82
C GLU A 69 11.00 8.83 -24.42
N ALA A 70 10.34 8.36 -23.36
CA ALA A 70 11.08 7.56 -22.44
C ALA A 70 11.60 6.45 -23.35
N GLU A 71 12.87 6.52 -23.72
CA GLU A 71 13.60 5.28 -23.76
C GLU A 71 13.25 4.62 -22.43
N GLU A 72 12.28 3.70 -22.46
CA GLU A 72 12.28 2.66 -21.46
C GLU A 72 13.71 2.14 -21.48
N PRO A 73 14.44 2.14 -20.36
CA PRO A 73 15.65 1.35 -20.28
C PRO A 73 15.18 -0.11 -20.39
N LEU A 74 14.96 -0.58 -21.62
CA LEU A 74 14.64 -1.97 -21.98
C LEU A 74 15.91 -2.81 -21.93
N GLN A 75 16.83 -2.50 -21.02
CA GLN A 75 18.11 -3.16 -20.96
C GLN A 75 18.43 -3.52 -19.51
N GLY A 76 18.36 -4.82 -19.24
CA GLY A 76 19.02 -5.47 -18.09
C GLY A 76 18.10 -5.95 -16.96
N ARG A 77 16.95 -5.32 -16.71
CA ARG A 77 16.32 -5.49 -15.38
C ARG A 77 15.65 -6.83 -15.08
N ALA A 78 15.00 -7.50 -16.03
CA ALA A 78 14.24 -8.70 -15.69
C ALA A 78 15.17 -9.88 -15.41
N GLU A 79 16.15 -10.09 -16.28
CA GLU A 79 17.13 -11.15 -16.19
C GLU A 79 18.08 -10.93 -15.01
N GLU A 80 18.56 -9.70 -14.81
CA GLU A 80 19.38 -9.35 -13.63
C GLU A 80 18.58 -9.51 -12.33
N PHE A 81 17.29 -9.17 -12.32
CA PHE A 81 16.43 -9.34 -11.16
C PHE A 81 16.18 -10.81 -10.83
N VAL A 82 15.94 -11.64 -11.85
CA VAL A 82 15.80 -13.09 -11.70
C VAL A 82 17.09 -13.72 -11.20
N GLN A 83 18.24 -13.31 -11.76
CA GLN A 83 19.54 -13.79 -11.31
C GLN A 83 19.80 -13.40 -9.85
N PHE A 84 19.58 -12.13 -9.50
CA PHE A 84 19.74 -11.64 -8.12
C PHE A 84 18.88 -12.41 -7.12
N LEU A 85 17.61 -12.69 -7.44
CA LEU A 85 16.74 -13.47 -6.57
C LEU A 85 17.22 -14.92 -6.43
N SER A 86 17.67 -15.52 -7.54
CA SER A 86 18.18 -16.89 -7.55
C SER A 86 19.44 -17.01 -6.69
N ASP A 87 20.38 -16.09 -6.84
CA ASP A 87 21.62 -16.03 -6.04
C ASP A 87 21.33 -15.79 -4.55
N LYS A 88 20.32 -14.98 -4.24
CA LYS A 88 19.92 -14.72 -2.85
C LYS A 88 19.26 -15.94 -2.20
N ILE A 89 18.44 -16.69 -2.94
CA ILE A 89 17.83 -17.93 -2.44
C ILE A 89 18.90 -18.97 -2.16
N THR A 90 19.83 -19.19 -3.09
CA THR A 90 20.92 -20.17 -2.91
C THR A 90 21.80 -19.78 -1.73
N GLN A 91 22.16 -18.50 -1.58
CA GLN A 91 22.94 -18.02 -0.44
C GLN A 91 22.25 -18.28 0.91
N ILE A 92 20.93 -18.07 0.99
CA ILE A 92 20.16 -18.34 2.21
C ILE A 92 20.18 -19.84 2.52
N GLN A 93 19.91 -20.69 1.53
CA GLN A 93 19.94 -22.15 1.69
C GLN A 93 21.31 -22.63 2.16
N THR A 94 22.40 -22.19 1.51
CA THR A 94 23.76 -22.59 1.91
C THR A 94 24.11 -22.14 3.33
N ASN A 95 23.68 -20.95 3.75
CA ASN A 95 23.94 -20.45 5.10
C ASN A 95 23.15 -21.22 6.17
N LEU A 96 21.92 -21.63 5.84
CA LEU A 96 21.12 -22.48 6.73
C LEU A 96 21.75 -23.87 6.86
N ASP A 97 22.16 -24.48 5.75
CA ASP A 97 22.78 -25.81 5.75
C ASP A 97 24.16 -25.81 6.44
N SER A 98 24.94 -24.73 6.30
CA SER A 98 26.27 -24.61 6.91
C SER A 98 26.22 -24.37 8.42
N ASN A 99 25.17 -23.70 8.92
CA ASN A 99 24.97 -23.49 10.36
C ASN A 99 24.21 -24.65 11.02
N TRP A 100 23.58 -25.51 10.23
CA TRP A 100 22.93 -26.74 10.68
C TRP A 100 23.90 -27.93 10.60
N ALA A 101 25.08 -27.79 11.20
CA ALA A 101 25.85 -28.97 11.57
C ALA A 101 25.09 -29.68 12.70
N VAL A 102 24.18 -30.59 12.33
CA VAL A 102 23.52 -31.51 13.27
C VAL A 102 24.63 -32.21 14.05
N PRO A 103 24.67 -32.10 15.40
CA PRO A 103 25.48 -33.01 16.18
C PRO A 103 25.06 -34.42 15.82
N ALA A 104 25.97 -35.20 15.22
CA ALA A 104 25.77 -36.62 15.04
C ALA A 104 25.37 -37.20 16.39
N GLU A 105 24.19 -37.81 16.43
CA GLU A 105 23.46 -38.26 17.63
C GLU A 105 22.70 -37.18 18.40
N VAL A 106 21.60 -36.71 17.80
CA VAL A 106 20.42 -36.37 18.59
C VAL A 106 19.74 -37.70 18.90
N PRO A 107 19.66 -38.18 20.16
CA PRO A 107 18.82 -39.32 20.49
C PRO A 107 17.44 -38.99 19.95
N THR A 108 16.81 -39.91 19.22
CA THR A 108 15.44 -39.78 18.75
C THR A 108 14.55 -39.59 19.98
N ALA A 109 14.45 -38.36 20.47
CA ALA A 109 13.39 -37.92 21.33
C ALA A 109 12.17 -38.08 20.45
N SER A 110 11.50 -39.22 20.62
CA SER A 110 10.10 -39.40 20.30
C SER A 110 9.47 -38.03 20.43
N LEU A 111 9.02 -37.47 19.31
CA LEU A 111 8.04 -36.39 19.32
C LEU A 111 6.88 -36.96 20.12
N ARG A 112 6.93 -36.80 21.44
CA ARG A 112 5.77 -36.89 22.29
C ARG A 112 4.93 -35.74 21.80
N GLN A 113 4.08 -36.02 20.81
CA GLN A 113 2.90 -35.25 20.55
C GLN A 113 2.27 -35.10 21.92
N SER A 114 2.38 -33.91 22.51
CA SER A 114 1.61 -33.54 23.69
C SER A 114 0.16 -33.53 23.21
N LEU A 115 -0.45 -34.71 23.21
CA LEU A 115 -1.89 -34.85 23.10
C LEU A 115 -2.44 -34.20 24.36
N TRP A 116 -3.02 -33.01 24.17
CA TRP A 116 -3.84 -32.37 25.18
C TRP A 116 -5.16 -33.13 25.17
N ASP A 117 -5.25 -34.19 25.97
CA ASP A 117 -6.44 -35.03 26.04
C ASP A 117 -7.61 -34.31 26.73
N GLU A 118 -7.32 -33.28 27.54
CA GLU A 118 -8.33 -32.53 28.28
C GLU A 118 -7.88 -31.07 28.48
N PHE A 119 -8.84 -30.14 28.39
CA PHE A 119 -8.65 -28.72 28.68
C PHE A 119 -9.40 -28.37 29.96
N GLU A 120 -8.77 -27.58 30.83
CA GLU A 120 -9.47 -27.04 32.00
C GLU A 120 -10.65 -26.16 31.56
N SER A 121 -11.79 -26.33 32.23
CA SER A 121 -12.97 -25.50 31.99
C SER A 121 -12.64 -24.05 32.30
N VAL A 122 -12.87 -23.16 31.32
CA VAL A 122 -12.60 -21.74 31.47
C VAL A 122 -13.60 -21.10 32.43
N ASN A 123 -13.11 -20.33 33.41
CA ASN A 123 -13.95 -19.60 34.34
C ASN A 123 -14.68 -18.43 33.63
N PRO A 124 -16.02 -18.34 33.67
CA PRO A 124 -16.77 -17.23 33.07
C PRO A 124 -16.34 -15.84 33.56
N GLU A 125 -15.87 -15.71 34.81
CA GLU A 125 -15.39 -14.43 35.36
C GLU A 125 -14.05 -14.00 34.72
N GLU A 126 -13.19 -14.96 34.37
CA GLU A 126 -11.92 -14.69 33.70
C GLU A 126 -12.14 -14.24 32.26
N VAL A 127 -13.10 -14.86 31.56
CA VAL A 127 -13.52 -14.43 30.22
C VAL A 127 -14.10 -13.02 30.26
N ASP A 128 -14.97 -12.74 31.22
CA ASP A 128 -15.58 -11.42 31.37
C ASP A 128 -14.53 -10.34 31.67
N LYS A 129 -13.56 -10.65 32.53
CA LYS A 129 -12.43 -9.76 32.84
C LYS A 129 -11.55 -9.53 31.61
N ALA A 130 -11.25 -10.58 30.84
CA ALA A 130 -10.47 -10.47 29.61
C ALA A 130 -11.19 -9.61 28.57
N MET A 131 -12.49 -9.86 28.32
CA MET A 131 -13.31 -9.06 27.41
C MET A 131 -13.40 -7.59 27.83
N GLY A 132 -13.44 -7.32 29.14
CA GLY A 132 -13.43 -5.95 29.68
C GLY A 132 -12.08 -5.23 29.55
N ALA A 133 -10.97 -5.97 29.50
CA ALA A 133 -9.62 -5.43 29.36
C ALA A 133 -9.18 -5.23 27.90
N MET A 134 -9.96 -5.75 26.92
CA MET A 134 -9.64 -5.61 25.50
C MET A 134 -9.70 -4.15 25.04
N SER A 135 -8.67 -3.71 24.33
CA SER A 135 -8.71 -2.44 23.61
C SER A 135 -9.64 -2.53 22.40
N ALA A 136 -10.31 -1.44 22.06
CA ALA A 136 -11.09 -1.29 20.83
C ALA A 136 -10.15 -1.12 19.61
N SER A 137 -9.28 -2.10 19.37
CA SER A 137 -8.39 -2.16 18.22
C SER A 137 -9.03 -3.01 17.14
N THR A 138 -9.18 -2.46 15.95
CA THR A 138 -9.64 -3.21 14.78
C THR A 138 -8.80 -2.81 13.58
N CYS A 139 -8.31 -3.80 12.86
CA CYS A 139 -7.63 -3.65 11.59
C CYS A 139 -8.54 -4.04 10.43
N LEU A 140 -8.20 -3.61 9.21
CA LEU A 140 -9.00 -3.87 8.01
C LEU A 140 -9.06 -5.34 7.59
N LEU A 141 -8.18 -6.19 8.16
CA LEU A 141 -8.13 -7.62 7.90
C LEU A 141 -8.83 -8.44 8.99
N ASP A 142 -9.32 -7.79 10.06
CA ASP A 142 -10.00 -8.52 11.12
C ASP A 142 -11.34 -9.05 10.60
N PRO A 143 -11.64 -10.34 10.79
CA PRO A 143 -12.91 -10.92 10.36
C PRO A 143 -14.10 -10.39 11.17
N CYS A 144 -13.85 -9.83 12.36
CA CYS A 144 -14.87 -9.26 13.24
C CYS A 144 -14.33 -8.03 13.97
N PRO A 145 -15.05 -6.90 13.99
CA PRO A 145 -14.60 -5.70 14.66
C PRO A 145 -14.74 -5.82 16.18
N SER A 146 -13.78 -5.24 16.90
CA SER A 146 -13.68 -5.31 18.38
C SER A 146 -14.90 -4.76 19.11
N TRP A 147 -15.57 -3.74 18.57
CA TRP A 147 -16.79 -3.18 19.14
C TRP A 147 -17.97 -4.17 19.13
N LEU A 148 -18.02 -5.06 18.14
CA LEU A 148 -19.10 -6.04 18.04
C LEU A 148 -18.94 -7.13 19.11
N VAL A 149 -17.69 -7.57 19.32
CA VAL A 149 -17.32 -8.52 20.38
C VAL A 149 -17.57 -7.93 21.77
N SER A 150 -17.30 -6.65 21.98
CA SER A 150 -17.56 -6.01 23.27
C SER A 150 -19.05 -5.79 23.54
N THR A 151 -19.85 -5.54 22.51
CA THR A 151 -21.31 -5.36 22.64
C THR A 151 -22.02 -6.68 22.93
N SER A 152 -21.51 -7.81 22.42
CA SER A 152 -22.08 -9.12 22.70
C SER A 152 -21.69 -9.71 24.06
N ARG A 153 -20.90 -8.99 24.87
CA ARG A 153 -20.39 -9.44 26.18
C ARG A 153 -21.47 -9.97 27.13
N GLU A 154 -22.63 -9.33 27.17
CA GLU A 154 -23.75 -9.76 28.02
C GLU A 154 -24.38 -11.08 27.53
N VAL A 155 -24.44 -11.26 26.21
CA VAL A 155 -24.92 -12.48 25.57
C VAL A 155 -23.93 -13.62 25.79
N THR A 156 -22.63 -13.40 25.59
CA THR A 156 -21.60 -14.43 25.85
C THR A 156 -21.53 -14.83 27.30
N ARG A 157 -21.73 -13.90 28.26
CA ARG A 157 -21.83 -14.24 29.68
C ARG A 157 -23.00 -15.19 29.95
N GLY A 158 -24.18 -14.93 29.38
CA GLY A 158 -25.36 -15.80 29.55
C GLY A 158 -25.16 -17.20 28.96
N TRP A 159 -24.42 -17.32 27.85
CA TRP A 159 -24.13 -18.60 27.22
C TRP A 159 -23.11 -19.43 28.01
N LEU A 160 -22.07 -18.80 28.55
CA LEU A 160 -21.06 -19.48 29.38
C LEU A 160 -21.58 -19.97 30.72
N GLN A 161 -22.67 -19.38 31.23
CA GLN A 161 -23.35 -19.84 32.46
C GLN A 161 -24.32 -21.01 32.21
N ALA A 162 -24.63 -21.31 30.95
CA ALA A 162 -25.58 -22.35 30.55
C ALA A 162 -24.90 -23.65 30.08
N ILE A 163 -23.56 -23.66 29.99
CA ILE A 163 -22.71 -24.80 29.68
C ILE A 163 -22.14 -25.34 30.99
#